data_AF-A0A8J6MUU0-F1
#
_entry.id   AF-A0A8J6MUU0-F1
#
_cell.length_a   1.000
_cell.length_b   1.000
_cell.length_c   1.000
_cell.angle_alpha   90.00
_cell.angle_beta   90.00
_cell.angle_gamma   90.00
#
_symmetry.space_group_name_H-M   'P 1'
#
loop_
_entity.id
_entity.type
_entity.pdbx_description
1 polymer ?
#
loop_
_entity_poly.entity_id
_entity_poly.type
_entity_poly.pdbx_seq_one_letter_code
_entity_poly.pdbx_strand_id
1 'polypeptide(L)'
;MKQYLLLPVLLTMLQRDIDAIRQATPQINLSHIVVVVAERMMDFIRQDLARIRQSLGLAGIRIYSEDKNSTGITSKYVCRGYHETIALSRSDVKTEVNLLVGHYSDSRLSRSHG
;
A
#
# COMPACT_ATOMS: atom_id res chain seq x y z
N MET A 1 -2.10 6.74 10.31
CA MET A 1 -3.06 5.63 10.36
C MET A 1 -3.56 5.22 8.97
N LYS A 2 -4.24 6.08 8.21
CA LYS A 2 -4.81 5.75 6.88
C LYS A 2 -3.82 5.04 5.92
N GLN A 3 -2.62 5.58 5.74
CA GLN A 3 -1.59 4.96 4.88
C GLN A 3 -1.20 3.53 5.32
N TYR A 4 -1.14 3.25 6.63
CA TYR A 4 -0.85 1.90 7.13
C TYR A 4 -1.87 0.86 6.64
N LEU A 5 -3.15 1.25 6.51
CA LEU A 5 -4.22 0.38 6.03
C LEU A 5 -4.19 0.20 4.51
N LEU A 6 -3.80 1.24 3.77
CA LEU A 6 -3.86 1.28 2.31
C LEU A 6 -2.63 0.68 1.62
N LEU A 7 -1.42 0.85 2.18
CA LEU A 7 -0.20 0.33 1.54
C LEU A 7 -0.24 -1.21 1.35
N PRO A 8 -0.74 -2.02 2.31
CA PRO A 8 -0.93 -3.46 2.09
C PRO A 8 -1.91 -3.77 0.95
N VAL A 9 -2.97 -2.97 0.77
CA VAL A 9 -3.93 -3.14 -0.33
C VAL A 9 -3.25 -2.89 -1.67
N LEU A 10 -2.45 -1.82 -1.75
CA LEU A 10 -1.67 -1.50 -2.94
C LEU A 10 -0.66 -2.61 -3.26
N LEU A 11 0.03 -3.16 -2.26
CA LEU A 11 0.93 -4.31 -2.47
C LEU A 11 0.19 -5.53 -3.03
N THR A 12 -0.98 -5.87 -2.49
CA THR A 12 -1.80 -6.99 -3.01
C THR A 12 -2.27 -6.73 -4.43
N MET A 13 -2.69 -5.50 -4.74
CA MET A 13 -3.10 -5.11 -6.09
C MET A 13 -1.95 -5.27 -7.09
N LEU A 14 -0.78 -4.70 -6.78
CA LEU A 14 0.41 -4.79 -7.65
C LEU A 14 0.86 -6.24 -7.85
N GLN A 15 0.86 -7.05 -6.80
CA GLN A 15 1.21 -8.46 -6.89
C GLN A 15 0.27 -9.19 -7.86
N ARG A 16 -1.05 -9.00 -7.72
CA ARG A 16 -2.04 -9.61 -8.60
C ARG A 16 -1.84 -9.20 -10.06
N ASP A 17 -1.53 -7.92 -10.30
CA ASP A 17 -1.34 -7.41 -11.66
C ASP A 17 -0.03 -7.94 -12.28
N ILE A 18 1.06 -8.04 -11.51
CA ILE A 18 2.31 -8.70 -11.92
C ILE A 18 2.04 -10.16 -12.30
N ASP A 19 1.29 -10.89 -11.48
CA ASP A 19 0.99 -12.31 -11.71
C ASP A 19 0.16 -12.49 -12.99
N ALA A 20 -0.81 -11.60 -13.23
CA ALA A 20 -1.61 -11.60 -14.45
C ALA A 20 -0.75 -11.32 -15.71
N ILE A 21 0.17 -10.35 -15.64
CA ILE A 21 1.08 -10.02 -16.75
C ILE A 21 2.00 -11.21 -17.07
N ARG A 22 2.56 -11.84 -16.04
CA ARG A 22 3.45 -13.01 -16.19
C ARG A 22 2.72 -14.19 -16.83
N GLN A 23 1.45 -14.39 -16.51
CA GLN A 23 0.62 -15.46 -17.09
C GLN A 23 0.22 -15.17 -18.54
N ALA A 24 -0.11 -13.92 -18.86
CA ALA A 24 -0.65 -13.55 -20.17
C ALA A 24 0.43 -13.38 -21.25
N THR A 25 1.65 -13.00 -20.89
CA THR A 25 2.61 -12.51 -21.90
C THR A 25 4.08 -12.80 -21.51
N PRO A 26 4.51 -14.07 -21.52
CA PRO A 26 5.83 -14.46 -21.02
C PRO A 26 7.04 -13.96 -21.83
N GLN A 27 6.84 -13.39 -23.04
CA GLN A 27 7.95 -13.11 -23.98
C GLN A 27 7.93 -11.72 -24.64
N ILE A 28 7.16 -10.75 -24.12
CA ILE A 28 7.17 -9.36 -24.64
C ILE A 28 8.04 -8.46 -23.74
N ASN A 29 8.99 -7.76 -24.35
CA ASN A 29 9.92 -6.84 -23.66
C ASN A 29 9.20 -5.78 -22.80
N LEU A 30 8.07 -5.25 -23.26
CA LEU A 30 7.29 -4.27 -22.51
C LEU A 30 6.69 -4.84 -21.22
N SER A 31 6.16 -6.07 -21.27
CA SER A 31 5.62 -6.76 -20.08
C SER A 31 6.69 -6.97 -19.02
N HIS A 32 7.92 -7.31 -19.43
CA HIS A 32 9.05 -7.42 -18.52
C HIS A 32 9.39 -6.07 -17.85
N ILE A 33 9.41 -4.96 -18.62
CA ILE A 33 9.66 -3.62 -18.07
C ILE A 33 8.60 -3.26 -17.02
N VAL A 34 7.33 -3.51 -17.30
CA VAL A 34 6.22 -3.21 -16.36
C VAL A 34 6.40 -4.00 -15.06
N VAL A 35 6.73 -5.29 -15.15
CA VAL A 35 6.96 -6.13 -13.97
C VAL A 35 8.12 -5.59 -13.12
N VAL A 36 9.27 -5.29 -13.74
CA VAL A 36 10.44 -4.75 -13.01
C VAL A 36 10.11 -3.41 -12.34
N VAL A 37 9.38 -2.54 -13.04
CA VAL A 37 8.95 -1.25 -12.49
C VAL A 37 8.04 -1.45 -11.28
N ALA A 38 7.06 -2.35 -11.39
CA ALA A 38 6.10 -2.66 -10.34
C ALA A 38 6.77 -3.31 -9.12
N GLU A 39 7.68 -4.27 -9.32
CA GLU A 39 8.44 -4.90 -8.23
C GLU A 39 9.26 -3.87 -7.45
N ARG A 40 9.96 -2.98 -8.16
CA ARG A 40 10.72 -1.91 -7.52
C ARG A 40 9.82 -0.92 -6.78
N MET A 41 8.62 -0.66 -7.30
CA MET A 41 7.61 0.14 -6.59
C MET A 41 7.14 -0.55 -5.30
N MET A 42 6.91 -1.87 -5.33
CA MET A 42 6.57 -2.65 -4.14
C MET A 42 7.66 -2.58 -3.06
N ASP A 43 8.94 -2.56 -3.44
CA ASP A 43 10.04 -2.40 -2.48
C ASP A 43 9.98 -1.07 -1.73
N PHE A 44 9.71 0.04 -2.44
CA PHE A 44 9.54 1.34 -1.80
C PHE A 44 8.32 1.37 -0.88
N ILE A 45 7.19 0.79 -1.33
CA ILE A 45 5.98 0.69 -0.52
C ILE A 45 6.25 -0.13 0.77
N ARG A 46 6.99 -1.23 0.69
CA ARG A 46 7.39 -2.05 1.85
C ARG A 46 8.25 -1.25 2.83
N GLN A 47 9.21 -0.47 2.34
CA GLN A 47 10.05 0.40 3.17
C GLN A 47 9.22 1.47 3.89
N ASP A 48 8.30 2.11 3.18
CA ASP A 48 7.42 3.13 3.77
C ASP A 48 6.43 2.51 4.77
N LEU A 49 5.91 1.32 4.48
CA LEU A 49 5.06 0.58 5.42
C LEU A 49 5.81 0.24 6.71
N ALA A 50 7.07 -0.18 6.61
CA ALA A 50 7.92 -0.41 7.78
C ALA A 50 8.15 0.88 8.58
N ARG A 51 8.43 2.00 7.90
CA ARG A 51 8.60 3.32 8.54
C ARG A 51 7.34 3.78 9.25
N ILE A 52 6.17 3.62 8.61
CA ILE A 52 4.88 3.98 9.20
C ILE A 52 4.60 3.10 10.42
N ARG A 53 4.84 1.78 10.33
CA ARG A 53 4.67 0.87 11.47
C ARG A 53 5.52 1.28 12.66
N GLN A 54 6.78 1.65 12.43
CA GLN A 54 7.67 2.17 13.47
C GLN A 54 7.13 3.48 14.08
N SER A 55 6.72 4.43 13.23
CA SER A 55 6.15 5.71 13.66
C SER A 55 4.88 5.54 14.49
N LEU A 56 3.98 4.61 14.14
CA LEU A 56 2.80 4.27 14.94
C LEU A 56 3.19 3.74 16.33
N GLY A 57 4.17 2.83 16.39
CA GLY A 57 4.70 2.33 17.66
C GLY A 57 5.26 3.44 18.55
N LEU A 58 6.09 4.33 17.98
CA LEU A 58 6.65 5.49 18.70
C LEU A 58 5.57 6.47 19.17
N ALA A 59 4.47 6.60 18.41
CA ALA A 59 3.34 7.43 18.79
C ALA A 59 2.43 6.80 19.88
N GLY A 60 2.72 5.56 20.31
CA GLY A 60 1.88 4.82 21.26
C GLY A 60 0.57 4.34 20.63
N ILE A 61 0.54 4.15 19.31
CA ILE A 61 -0.61 3.66 18.55
C ILE A 61 -0.46 2.15 18.34
N ARG A 62 -1.40 1.37 18.87
CA ARG A 62 -1.46 -0.08 18.67
C ARG A 62 -2.76 -0.48 18.00
N ILE A 63 -2.65 -1.14 16.86
CA ILE A 63 -3.79 -1.72 16.14
C ILE A 63 -4.05 -3.10 16.72
N TYR A 64 -5.30 -3.37 17.10
CA TYR A 64 -5.68 -4.65 17.71
C TYR A 64 -6.79 -5.37 16.94
N SER A 65 -7.40 -4.72 15.97
CA SER A 65 -8.38 -5.33 15.06
C SER A 65 -8.28 -4.67 13.70
N GLU A 66 -8.31 -5.48 12.64
CA GLU A 66 -8.41 -5.03 11.26
C GLU A 66 -9.33 -6.02 10.54
N ASP A 67 -10.42 -5.49 9.98
CA ASP A 67 -11.36 -6.24 9.15
C ASP A 67 -11.34 -5.64 7.74
N LYS A 68 -11.12 -6.50 6.75
CA LYS A 68 -11.07 -6.15 5.32
C LYS A 68 -12.10 -7.02 4.61
N ASN A 69 -13.13 -6.38 4.07
CA ASN A 69 -14.25 -7.09 3.46
C ASN A 69 -14.74 -6.36 2.19
N SER A 70 -15.86 -6.80 1.64
CA SER A 70 -16.42 -6.22 0.41
C SER A 70 -16.96 -4.79 0.58
N THR A 71 -17.21 -4.33 1.80
CA THR A 71 -17.71 -2.98 2.09
C THR A 71 -16.57 -1.98 2.34
N GLY A 72 -15.39 -2.45 2.73
CA GLY A 72 -14.20 -1.62 2.90
C GLY A 72 -13.21 -2.18 3.93
N ILE A 73 -12.59 -1.27 4.68
CA ILE A 73 -11.62 -1.59 5.73
C ILE A 73 -12.04 -0.92 7.01
N THR A 74 -12.18 -1.69 8.08
CA THR A 74 -12.41 -1.19 9.44
C THR A 74 -11.24 -1.60 10.32
N SER A 75 -10.64 -0.65 11.02
CA SER A 75 -9.56 -0.92 11.96
C SER A 75 -9.81 -0.26 13.30
N LYS A 76 -9.58 -1.02 14.37
CA LYS A 76 -9.63 -0.54 15.74
C LYS A 76 -8.22 -0.42 16.28
N TYR A 77 -7.93 0.72 16.89
CA TYR A 77 -6.63 1.03 17.44
C TYR A 77 -6.75 1.71 18.79
N VAL A 78 -5.72 1.56 19.62
CA VAL A 78 -5.57 2.29 20.87
C VAL A 78 -4.45 3.30 20.71
N CYS A 79 -4.69 4.54 21.14
CA CYS A 79 -3.70 5.60 21.24
C CYS A 79 -3.69 6.10 22.68
N ARG A 80 -2.60 5.86 23.42
CA ARG A 80 -2.44 6.35 24.82
C ARG A 80 -3.64 5.97 25.74
N GLY A 81 -4.21 4.78 25.55
CA GLY A 81 -5.37 4.28 26.30
C GLY A 81 -6.73 4.58 25.68
N TYR A 82 -6.82 5.53 24.74
CA TYR A 82 -8.05 5.86 24.02
C TYR A 82 -8.28 4.88 22.89
N HIS A 83 -9.48 4.31 22.82
CA HIS A 83 -9.87 3.36 21.79
C HIS A 83 -10.63 4.09 20.69
N GLU A 84 -10.14 3.94 19.46
CA GLU A 84 -10.67 4.62 18.29
C GLU A 84 -10.90 3.62 17.15
N THR A 85 -11.82 3.98 16.25
CA THR A 85 -12.12 3.20 15.06
C THR A 85 -11.95 4.07 13.82
N ILE A 86 -11.25 3.54 12.82
CA ILE A 86 -11.21 4.12 11.48
C ILE A 86 -11.88 3.15 10.52
N ALA A 87 -12.79 3.67 9.70
CA ALA A 87 -13.45 2.94 8.64
C ALA A 87 -13.21 3.67 7.31
N LEU A 88 -12.88 2.92 6.29
CA LEU A 88 -12.74 3.39 4.92
C LEU A 88 -13.71 2.56 4.07
N SER A 89 -14.61 3.23 3.34
CA SER A 89 -15.50 2.54 2.41
C SER A 89 -14.71 1.98 1.23
N ARG A 90 -15.30 1.04 0.50
CA ARG A 90 -14.68 0.50 -0.73
C ARG A 90 -14.34 1.59 -1.75
N SER A 91 -15.18 2.61 -1.88
CA SER A 91 -14.92 3.76 -2.76
C SER A 91 -13.74 4.59 -2.27
N ASP A 92 -13.62 4.81 -0.97
CA ASP A 92 -12.48 5.55 -0.40
C ASP A 92 -11.18 4.79 -0.63
N VAL A 93 -11.18 3.48 -0.34
CA VAL A 93 -10.01 2.62 -0.57
C VAL A 93 -9.58 2.66 -2.03
N LYS A 94 -10.52 2.49 -2.96
CA LYS A 94 -10.22 2.55 -4.40
C LYS A 94 -9.62 3.90 -4.81
N THR A 95 -10.21 4.98 -4.33
CA THR A 95 -9.79 6.35 -4.68
C THR A 95 -8.38 6.62 -4.14
N GLU A 96 -8.14 6.30 -2.88
CA GLU A 96 -6.85 6.51 -2.22
C GLU A 96 -5.75 5.61 -2.78
N VAL A 97 -6.06 4.35 -3.11
CA VAL A 97 -5.10 3.44 -3.77
C VAL A 97 -4.69 4.00 -5.12
N ASN A 98 -5.61 4.53 -5.92
CA ASN A 98 -5.28 5.15 -7.21
C ASN A 98 -4.37 6.38 -7.04
N LEU A 99 -4.62 7.21 -6.02
CA LEU A 99 -3.75 8.35 -5.71
C LEU A 99 -2.35 7.88 -5.28
N LEU A 100 -2.27 6.81 -4.48
CA LEU A 100 -0.99 6.23 -4.08
C LEU A 100 -0.23 5.65 -5.28
N VAL A 101 -0.92 5.06 -6.26
CA VAL A 101 -0.28 4.61 -7.50
C VAL A 101 0.41 5.77 -8.20
N GLY A 102 -0.27 6.91 -8.36
CA GLY A 102 0.32 8.12 -8.95
C GLY A 102 1.54 8.59 -8.14
N HIS A 103 1.39 8.72 -6.82
CA HIS A 103 2.47 9.13 -5.92
C HIS A 103 3.73 8.27 -6.06
N TYR A 104 3.58 6.93 -6.04
CA TYR A 104 4.73 6.03 -6.16
C TYR A 104 5.28 5.94 -7.57
N SER A 105 4.47 6.20 -8.60
CA SER A 105 4.92 6.30 -9.99
C SER A 105 5.79 7.55 -10.19
N ASP A 106 5.38 8.69 -9.61
CA ASP A 106 6.06 9.98 -9.73
C ASP A 106 7.32 10.09 -8.85
N SER A 107 7.35 9.36 -7.72
CA SER A 107 8.47 9.40 -6.76
C SER A 107 9.84 9.00 -7.34
N ARG A 108 9.90 8.57 -8.60
CA ARG A 108 11.14 8.39 -9.38
C ARG A 108 11.76 9.67 -9.96
N LEU A 109 11.13 10.85 -9.85
CA LEU A 109 11.73 12.10 -10.37
C LEU A 109 12.62 12.85 -9.36
N SER A 110 12.58 12.56 -8.05
CA SER A 110 13.23 13.43 -7.05
C SER A 110 14.34 12.81 -6.19
N ARG A 111 14.68 11.53 -6.36
CA ARG A 111 15.66 10.84 -5.48
C ARG A 111 16.76 10.04 -6.20
N SER A 112 17.15 10.43 -7.42
CA SER A 112 18.28 9.80 -8.15
C SER A 112 19.65 10.45 -7.92
N HIS A 113 19.83 11.27 -6.89
CA HIS A 113 21.15 11.83 -6.55
C HIS A 113 21.43 11.64 -5.06
N GLY A 114 22.29 10.66 -4.79
CA GLY A 114 22.89 10.34 -3.51
C GLY A 114 24.01 9.34 -3.76
#